data_AF-A0A6J0MM62-F1
#
_entry.id   AF-A0A6J0MM62-F1
#
_cell.length_a   1.000
_cell.length_b   1.000
_cell.length_c   1.000
_cell.angle_alpha   90.00
_cell.angle_beta   90.00
_cell.angle_gamma   90.00
#
_symmetry.space_group_name_H-M   'P 1'
#
loop_
_entity.id
_entity.type
_entity.pdbx_description
1 polymer ?
#
loop_
_entity_poly.entity_id
_entity_poly.type
_entity_poly.pdbx_seq_one_letter_code
_entity_poly.pdbx_strand_id
1 'polypeptide(L)'
;MGYIDGKWAPLITMTVIHMINGMVNALIKKVLDGGINHMVIATYRLGISTIFLLPVAYFGNGKKTRPKLTISISCQLFISALFGASLVLYFYLLGLTYTSATLGSAFSAIMPALTFIMALIFRFEKLNMKTKVGYGIVLGTMISLGGALVLTMYLGIPLTNSQEQASTLKHLTKHAHWTKGCIFLFISVMFFSSWMLIQAKVNVNYPCPYSSTVILSAFGTLQCALLSLIKTRNAKEWILKDRLTIITIIIAGVVAQGMCTVGISWCIKQRGPVFTSAFTPVMLMSATLFDFLIFNRMIYLGSVIGSVVVVIGLYVFLWSKSKQINDCEISKLPTNAVEEEKEDEDHKNVNKLGNLLVIPMTP
;
A
#
# COMPACT_ATOMS: atom_id res chain seq x y z
N MET A 1 7.77 1.83 25.10
CA MET A 1 6.50 1.39 24.49
C MET A 1 6.45 -0.12 24.55
N GLY A 2 5.50 -0.65 25.31
CA GLY A 2 5.49 -1.98 25.89
C GLY A 2 4.90 -3.06 24.98
N TYR A 3 5.12 -4.29 25.43
CA TYR A 3 4.94 -5.58 24.76
C TYR A 3 3.51 -5.94 24.28
N ILE A 4 2.55 -5.01 24.37
CA ILE A 4 1.17 -5.14 23.86
C ILE A 4 1.03 -4.48 22.46
N ASP A 5 1.98 -3.61 22.08
CA ASP A 5 1.89 -2.74 20.90
C ASP A 5 2.30 -3.40 19.56
N GLY A 6 2.96 -4.57 19.56
CA GLY A 6 3.62 -5.10 18.35
C GLY A 6 2.67 -5.67 17.29
N LYS A 7 1.56 -6.31 17.69
CA LYS A 7 0.71 -7.07 16.76
C LYS A 7 -0.23 -6.18 15.95
N TRP A 8 -0.86 -5.19 16.59
CA TRP A 8 -1.85 -4.30 15.96
C TRP A 8 -1.25 -3.00 15.41
N ALA A 9 -0.05 -2.59 15.83
CA ALA A 9 0.55 -1.33 15.39
C ALA A 9 0.66 -1.19 13.85
N PRO A 10 1.12 -2.21 13.08
CA PRO A 10 1.15 -2.09 11.62
C PRO A 10 -0.24 -1.94 11.00
N LEU A 11 -1.26 -2.57 11.57
CA LEU A 11 -2.64 -2.47 11.08
C LEU A 11 -3.20 -1.07 11.32
N ILE A 12 -3.10 -0.55 12.56
CA ILE A 12 -3.57 0.78 12.91
C ILE A 12 -2.83 1.84 12.09
N THR A 13 -1.51 1.71 11.98
CA THR A 13 -0.66 2.61 11.20
C THR A 13 -1.08 2.64 9.73
N MET A 14 -1.34 1.49 9.10
CA MET A 14 -1.79 1.46 7.71
C MET A 14 -3.16 2.05 7.49
N THR A 15 -4.14 1.74 8.36
CA THR A 15 -5.47 2.33 8.27
C THR A 15 -5.40 3.86 8.35
N VAL A 16 -4.64 4.39 9.32
CA VAL A 16 -4.46 5.84 9.49
C VAL A 16 -3.75 6.46 8.29
N ILE A 17 -2.66 5.86 7.81
CA ILE A 17 -1.92 6.38 6.65
C ILE A 17 -2.79 6.43 5.39
N HIS A 18 -3.53 5.36 5.11
CA HIS A 18 -4.39 5.33 3.93
C HIS A 18 -5.57 6.30 4.08
N MET A 19 -6.13 6.47 5.27
CA MET A 19 -7.14 7.49 5.54
C MET A 19 -6.61 8.92 5.28
N ILE A 20 -5.43 9.23 5.83
CA ILE A 20 -4.76 10.53 5.60
C ILE A 20 -4.48 10.74 4.10
N ASN A 21 -3.95 9.74 3.40
CA ASN A 21 -3.71 9.82 1.97
C ASN A 21 -5.00 10.04 1.18
N GLY A 22 -6.12 9.43 1.58
CA GLY A 22 -7.42 9.64 0.96
C GLY A 22 -7.88 11.09 1.07
N MET A 23 -7.80 11.67 2.27
CA MET A 23 -8.14 13.10 2.50
C MET A 23 -7.26 14.04 1.69
N VAL A 24 -5.93 13.83 1.71
CA VAL A 24 -4.99 14.69 0.98
C VAL A 24 -5.17 14.57 -0.53
N ASN A 25 -5.43 13.37 -1.05
CA ASN A 25 -5.67 13.16 -2.47
C ASN A 25 -6.96 13.85 -2.94
N ALA A 26 -8.01 13.90 -2.10
CA ALA A 26 -9.22 14.67 -2.39
C ALA A 26 -8.93 16.18 -2.46
N LEU A 27 -8.10 16.73 -1.56
CA LEU A 27 -7.65 18.12 -1.64
C LEU A 27 -6.83 18.41 -2.90
N ILE A 28 -5.87 17.54 -3.25
CA ILE A 28 -5.07 17.63 -4.47
C ILE A 28 -5.96 17.62 -5.71
N LYS A 29 -6.98 16.77 -5.75
CA LYS A 29 -7.94 16.70 -6.85
C LYS A 29 -8.67 18.03 -7.05
N LYS A 30 -9.11 18.67 -5.97
CA LYS A 30 -9.74 20.00 -6.04
C LYS A 30 -8.82 21.05 -6.68
N VAL A 31 -7.54 21.02 -6.34
CA VAL A 31 -6.53 21.93 -6.90
C VAL A 31 -6.25 21.64 -8.38
N LEU A 32 -6.26 20.36 -8.75
CA LEU A 32 -6.08 19.91 -10.13
C LEU A 32 -7.23 20.29 -11.05
N ASP A 33 -8.47 20.27 -10.54
CA ASP A 33 -9.64 20.75 -11.27
C ASP A 33 -9.52 22.25 -11.66
N GLY A 34 -8.64 23.00 -10.98
CA GLY A 34 -8.26 24.39 -11.33
C GLY A 34 -7.31 24.54 -12.52
N GLY A 35 -6.92 23.46 -13.20
CA GLY A 35 -6.13 23.49 -14.44
C GLY A 35 -4.61 23.53 -14.28
N ILE A 36 -4.09 23.21 -13.08
CA ILE A 36 -2.65 23.23 -12.79
C ILE A 36 -1.95 22.01 -13.39
N ASN A 37 -0.72 22.18 -13.88
CA ASN A 37 0.05 21.06 -14.42
C ASN A 37 0.40 20.03 -13.32
N HIS A 38 -0.12 18.83 -13.49
CA HIS A 38 0.04 17.72 -12.56
C HIS A 38 1.51 17.33 -12.24
N MET A 39 2.43 17.47 -13.22
CA MET A 39 3.84 17.12 -13.03
C MET A 39 4.58 18.11 -12.14
N VAL A 40 4.18 19.38 -12.21
CA VAL A 40 4.71 20.45 -11.37
C VAL A 40 4.31 20.21 -9.91
N ILE A 41 3.04 19.86 -9.67
CA ILE A 41 2.55 19.48 -8.34
C ILE A 41 3.31 18.27 -7.78
N ALA A 42 3.53 17.23 -8.59
CA ALA A 42 4.30 16.05 -8.19
C ALA A 42 5.74 16.42 -7.78
N THR A 43 6.39 17.30 -8.53
CA THR A 43 7.76 17.75 -8.28
C THR A 43 7.85 18.54 -6.97
N TYR A 44 6.95 19.51 -6.76
CA TYR A 44 6.91 20.28 -5.51
C TYR A 44 6.57 19.40 -4.31
N ARG A 45 5.63 18.46 -4.45
CA ARG A 45 5.27 17.50 -3.39
C ARG A 45 6.48 16.67 -2.94
N LEU A 46 7.26 16.13 -3.87
CA LEU A 46 8.47 15.34 -3.58
C LEU A 46 9.61 16.22 -3.03
N GLY A 47 9.75 17.45 -3.53
CA GLY A 47 10.76 18.40 -3.05
C GLY A 47 10.51 18.81 -1.61
N ILE A 48 9.26 19.17 -1.28
CA ILE A 48 8.84 19.53 0.08
C ILE A 48 9.02 18.36 1.04
N SER A 49 8.66 17.14 0.63
CA SER A 49 8.93 15.92 1.41
C SER A 49 10.41 15.78 1.74
N THR A 50 11.28 16.00 0.74
CA THR A 50 12.74 15.92 0.91
C THR A 50 13.24 16.94 1.93
N ILE A 51 12.84 18.21 1.79
CA ILE A 51 13.25 19.31 2.68
C ILE A 51 12.76 19.05 4.11
N PHE A 52 11.52 18.60 4.27
CA PHE A 52 10.93 18.34 5.59
C PHE A 52 11.57 17.14 6.29
N LEU A 53 11.80 16.03 5.58
CA LEU A 53 12.36 14.82 6.17
C LEU A 53 13.89 14.89 6.37
N LEU A 54 14.59 15.79 5.68
CA LEU A 54 16.04 15.96 5.81
C LEU A 54 16.51 16.20 7.25
N PRO A 55 15.97 17.18 8.02
CA PRO A 55 16.34 17.37 9.41
C PRO A 55 15.94 16.18 10.29
N VAL A 56 14.75 15.60 10.06
CA VAL A 56 14.28 14.42 10.81
C VAL A 56 15.21 13.23 10.61
N ALA A 57 15.71 13.01 9.39
CA ALA A 57 16.66 11.94 9.09
C ALA A 57 18.07 12.22 9.63
N TYR A 58 18.48 13.50 9.72
CA TYR A 58 19.77 13.89 10.26
C TYR A 58 19.83 13.74 11.79
N PHE A 59 18.78 14.17 12.50
CA PHE A 59 18.73 14.13 13.96
C PHE A 59 18.17 12.81 14.52
N GLY A 60 17.19 12.20 13.85
CA GLY A 60 16.52 10.99 14.34
C GLY A 60 17.36 9.71 14.22
N ASN A 61 18.34 9.69 13.32
CA ASN A 61 19.29 8.61 13.20
C ASN A 61 20.59 9.00 13.93
N GLY A 62 20.63 8.78 15.24
CA GLY A 62 21.87 8.90 16.02
C GLY A 62 23.03 8.20 15.30
N LYS A 63 24.18 8.86 15.25
CA LYS A 63 25.37 8.57 14.41
C LYS A 63 25.94 7.13 14.43
N LYS A 64 25.34 6.17 15.14
CA LYS A 64 25.89 4.82 15.41
C LYS A 64 25.39 3.67 14.52
N THR A 65 24.35 3.84 13.70
CA THR A 65 23.73 2.69 12.97
C THR A 65 23.34 2.98 11.50
N ARG A 66 23.92 3.99 10.85
CA ARG A 66 23.65 4.26 9.42
C ARG A 66 24.63 3.45 8.54
N PRO A 67 24.16 2.47 7.74
CA PRO A 67 25.04 1.79 6.81
C PRO A 67 25.61 2.78 5.78
N LYS A 68 26.84 2.55 5.33
CA LYS A 68 27.47 3.37 4.30
C LYS A 68 26.64 3.31 3.02
N LEU A 69 26.43 4.46 2.39
CA LEU A 69 25.69 4.57 1.15
C LEU A 69 26.57 4.08 -0.02
N THR A 70 26.55 2.77 -0.28
CA THR A 70 27.25 2.18 -1.42
C THR A 70 26.53 2.53 -2.73
N ILE A 71 27.27 2.63 -3.84
CA ILE A 71 26.72 2.89 -5.18
C ILE A 71 25.55 1.94 -5.53
N SER A 72 25.66 0.67 -5.13
CA SER A 72 24.58 -0.32 -5.32
C SER A 72 23.28 0.06 -4.61
N ILE A 73 23.35 0.55 -3.36
CA ILE A 73 22.18 0.99 -2.59
C ILE A 73 21.60 2.27 -3.19
N SER A 74 22.46 3.21 -3.61
CA SER A 74 22.03 4.42 -4.31
C SER A 74 21.30 4.09 -5.61
N CYS A 75 21.79 3.12 -6.38
CA CYS A 75 21.13 2.65 -7.60
C CYS A 75 19.77 2.01 -7.30
N GLN A 76 19.68 1.17 -6.26
CA GLN A 76 18.41 0.59 -5.81
C GLN A 76 17.40 1.67 -5.38
N LEU A 77 17.85 2.70 -4.66
CA LEU A 77 17.01 3.83 -4.25
C LEU A 77 16.59 4.71 -5.43
N PHE A 78 17.46 4.88 -6.44
CA PHE A 78 17.12 5.59 -7.67
C PHE A 78 16.05 4.84 -8.47
N ILE A 79 16.18 3.52 -8.62
CA ILE A 79 15.17 2.67 -9.27
C ILE A 79 13.88 2.67 -8.43
N SER A 80 13.99 2.61 -7.11
CA SER A 80 12.84 2.71 -6.20
C SER A 80 12.11 4.05 -6.39
N ALA A 81 12.81 5.18 -6.48
CA ALA A 81 12.21 6.48 -6.78
C ALA A 81 11.55 6.53 -8.16
N LEU A 82 12.17 5.90 -9.16
CA LEU A 82 11.65 5.85 -10.52
C LEU A 82 10.31 5.12 -10.56
N PHE A 83 10.20 3.99 -9.86
CA PHE A 83 9.01 3.16 -9.83
C PHE A 83 7.97 3.65 -8.80
N GLY A 84 8.39 4.22 -7.67
CA GLY A 84 7.50 4.57 -6.55
C GLY A 84 7.01 6.01 -6.55
N ALA A 85 7.67 6.89 -7.30
CA ALA A 85 7.29 8.30 -7.39
C ALA A 85 7.08 8.69 -8.87
N SER A 86 8.13 8.65 -9.67
CA SER A 86 8.15 9.34 -10.97
C SER A 86 7.24 8.70 -12.01
N LEU A 87 7.48 7.43 -12.35
CA LEU A 87 6.70 6.73 -13.38
C LEU A 87 5.26 6.47 -12.95
N VAL A 88 5.04 6.14 -11.67
CA VAL A 88 3.68 5.99 -11.12
C VAL A 88 2.89 7.26 -11.33
N LEU A 89 3.38 8.40 -10.82
CA LEU A 89 2.66 9.66 -10.94
C LEU A 89 2.47 10.03 -12.41
N TYR A 90 3.51 9.88 -13.24
CA TYR A 90 3.41 10.20 -14.66
C TYR A 90 2.34 9.38 -15.39
N PHE A 91 2.38 8.05 -15.29
CA PHE A 91 1.43 7.19 -15.98
C PHE A 91 0.02 7.28 -15.40
N TYR A 92 -0.11 7.47 -14.08
CA TYR A 92 -1.41 7.70 -13.46
C TYR A 92 -2.08 8.97 -14.01
N LEU A 93 -1.35 10.08 -13.99
CA LEU A 93 -1.83 11.37 -14.46
C LEU A 93 -2.10 11.35 -15.97
N LEU A 94 -1.22 10.74 -16.76
CA LEU A 94 -1.45 10.55 -18.19
C LEU A 94 -2.69 9.68 -18.44
N GLY A 95 -2.89 8.62 -17.67
CA GLY A 95 -4.08 7.79 -17.71
C GLY A 95 -5.35 8.59 -17.46
N LEU A 96 -5.35 9.46 -16.44
CA LEU A 96 -6.47 10.35 -16.12
C LEU A 96 -6.76 11.39 -17.20
N THR A 97 -5.79 11.77 -18.04
CA THR A 97 -6.08 12.68 -19.17
C THR A 97 -6.95 12.02 -20.25
N TYR A 98 -6.95 10.69 -20.34
CA TYR A 98 -7.73 9.91 -21.31
C TYR A 98 -8.93 9.18 -20.70
N THR A 99 -9.07 9.18 -19.36
CA THR A 99 -10.08 8.40 -18.62
C THR A 99 -10.70 9.22 -17.50
N SER A 100 -11.61 8.63 -16.73
CA SER A 100 -12.21 9.29 -15.56
C SER A 100 -11.46 8.95 -14.27
N ALA A 101 -11.57 9.82 -13.26
CA ALA A 101 -11.07 9.56 -11.90
C ALA A 101 -11.69 8.28 -11.29
N THR A 102 -12.92 7.95 -11.66
CA THR A 102 -13.61 6.71 -11.28
C THR A 102 -12.86 5.49 -11.77
N LEU A 103 -12.43 5.51 -13.03
CA LEU A 103 -11.66 4.40 -13.61
C LEU A 103 -10.26 4.30 -12.99
N GLY A 104 -9.58 5.43 -12.74
CA GLY A 104 -8.31 5.44 -12.01
C GLY A 104 -8.41 4.85 -10.60
N SER A 105 -9.54 5.09 -9.93
CA SER A 105 -9.83 4.51 -8.61
C SER A 105 -10.09 3.00 -8.70
N ALA A 106 -10.80 2.54 -9.73
CA ALA A 106 -11.02 1.12 -10.00
C ALA A 106 -9.70 0.38 -10.26
N PHE A 107 -8.76 0.96 -11.01
CA PHE A 107 -7.43 0.37 -11.19
C PHE A 107 -6.63 0.33 -9.88
N SER A 108 -6.73 1.38 -9.05
CA SER A 108 -6.08 1.40 -7.73
C SER A 108 -6.61 0.31 -6.80
N ALA A 109 -7.87 -0.09 -6.95
CA ALA A 109 -8.47 -1.22 -6.24
C ALA A 109 -7.88 -2.58 -6.62
N ILE A 110 -7.31 -2.71 -7.83
CA ILE A 110 -6.64 -3.93 -8.33
C ILE A 110 -5.23 -4.07 -7.73
N MET A 111 -4.69 -3.01 -7.13
CA MET A 111 -3.31 -2.99 -6.60
C MET A 111 -2.96 -4.12 -5.61
N PRO A 112 -3.82 -4.53 -4.65
CA PRO A 112 -3.52 -5.66 -3.77
C PRO A 112 -3.30 -6.97 -4.56
N ALA A 113 -4.16 -7.25 -5.54
CA ALA A 113 -4.08 -8.45 -6.38
C ALA A 113 -2.81 -8.44 -7.26
N LEU A 114 -2.49 -7.30 -7.87
CA LEU A 114 -1.25 -7.16 -8.66
C LEU A 114 0.00 -7.27 -7.79
N THR A 115 -0.01 -6.68 -6.60
CA THR A 115 1.12 -6.80 -5.66
C THR A 115 1.33 -8.25 -5.23
N PHE A 116 0.24 -9.00 -5.02
CA PHE A 116 0.31 -10.43 -4.71
C PHE A 116 0.89 -11.25 -5.86
N ILE A 117 0.42 -11.04 -7.10
CA ILE A 117 0.96 -11.70 -8.30
C ILE A 117 2.45 -11.41 -8.45
N MET A 118 2.85 -10.14 -8.31
CA MET A 118 4.26 -9.74 -8.37
C MET A 118 5.07 -10.40 -7.24
N ALA A 119 4.54 -10.47 -6.02
CA ALA A 119 5.19 -11.12 -4.90
C ALA A 119 5.42 -12.63 -5.16
N LEU A 120 4.52 -13.30 -5.87
CA LEU A 120 4.71 -14.69 -6.31
C LEU A 120 5.79 -14.81 -7.38
N ILE A 121 5.75 -13.97 -8.42
CA ILE A 121 6.73 -13.97 -9.52
C ILE A 121 8.15 -13.76 -8.99
N PHE A 122 8.33 -12.79 -8.10
CA PHE A 122 9.63 -12.47 -7.50
C PHE A 122 9.96 -13.33 -6.27
N ARG A 123 9.15 -14.35 -5.96
CA ARG A 123 9.35 -15.27 -4.81
C ARG A 123 9.48 -14.57 -3.44
N PHE A 124 8.83 -13.42 -3.27
CA PHE A 124 8.75 -12.71 -1.98
C PHE A 124 7.86 -13.42 -0.97
N GLU A 125 6.81 -14.13 -1.42
CA GLU A 125 5.96 -14.95 -0.56
C GLU A 125 5.88 -16.38 -1.11
N LYS A 126 6.17 -17.39 -0.26
CA LYS A 126 5.91 -18.80 -0.56
C LYS A 126 4.50 -19.14 -0.11
N LEU A 127 3.51 -18.93 -0.98
CA LEU A 127 2.14 -19.32 -0.68
C LEU A 127 1.89 -20.74 -1.16
N ASN A 128 1.64 -21.64 -0.22
CA ASN A 128 1.10 -22.94 -0.56
C ASN A 128 -0.41 -22.80 -0.81
N MET A 129 -0.79 -22.60 -2.08
CA MET A 129 -2.19 -22.49 -2.54
C MET A 129 -3.05 -23.71 -2.17
N LYS A 130 -2.42 -24.83 -1.80
CA LYS A 130 -3.12 -26.04 -1.30
C LYS A 130 -3.61 -25.90 0.14
N THR A 131 -3.21 -24.86 0.87
CA THR A 131 -3.63 -24.63 2.25
C THR A 131 -4.90 -23.78 2.30
N LYS A 132 -5.79 -24.07 3.26
CA LYS A 132 -7.01 -23.26 3.53
C LYS A 132 -6.67 -21.77 3.75
N VAL A 133 -5.49 -21.51 4.32
CA VAL A 133 -4.95 -20.17 4.57
C VAL A 133 -4.58 -19.44 3.27
N GLY A 134 -3.86 -20.11 2.36
CA GLY A 134 -3.51 -19.54 1.06
C GLY A 134 -4.75 -19.19 0.24
N TYR A 135 -5.74 -20.08 0.24
CA TYR A 135 -7.03 -19.82 -0.40
C TYR A 135 -7.77 -18.62 0.19
N GLY A 136 -7.80 -18.49 1.52
CA GLY A 136 -8.43 -17.35 2.21
C GLY A 136 -7.80 -16.00 1.88
N ILE A 137 -6.48 -15.94 1.69
CA ILE A 137 -5.76 -14.73 1.26
C ILE A 137 -6.21 -14.30 -0.15
N VAL A 138 -6.26 -15.23 -1.09
CA VAL A 138 -6.72 -14.96 -2.47
C VAL A 138 -8.18 -14.53 -2.47
N LEU A 139 -9.04 -15.26 -1.75
CA LEU A 139 -10.47 -14.98 -1.68
C LEU A 139 -10.75 -13.59 -1.07
N GLY A 140 -10.12 -13.26 0.06
CA GLY A 140 -10.25 -11.94 0.69
C GLY A 140 -9.79 -10.80 -0.22
N THR A 141 -8.71 -11.03 -0.97
CA THR A 141 -8.22 -10.08 -1.97
C THR A 141 -9.25 -9.86 -3.09
N MET A 142 -9.82 -10.95 -3.63
CA MET A 142 -10.85 -10.89 -4.68
C MET A 142 -12.15 -10.23 -4.21
N ILE A 143 -12.58 -10.48 -2.98
CA ILE A 143 -13.75 -9.81 -2.37
C ILE A 143 -13.47 -8.31 -2.19
N SER A 144 -12.29 -7.95 -1.68
CA SER A 144 -11.92 -6.53 -1.50
C SER A 144 -11.85 -5.79 -2.85
N LEU A 145 -11.34 -6.47 -3.88
CA LEU A 145 -11.31 -5.98 -5.24
C LEU A 145 -12.73 -5.76 -5.78
N GLY A 146 -13.59 -6.77 -5.66
CA GLY A 146 -15.00 -6.66 -6.06
C GLY A 146 -15.72 -5.51 -5.35
N GLY A 147 -15.53 -5.37 -4.03
CA GLY A 147 -16.09 -4.27 -3.26
C GLY A 147 -15.63 -2.89 -3.72
N ALA A 148 -14.34 -2.74 -4.00
CA ALA A 148 -13.79 -1.47 -4.47
C ALA A 148 -14.14 -1.15 -5.94
N LEU A 149 -14.40 -2.17 -6.76
CA LEU A 149 -15.00 -1.99 -8.09
C LEU A 149 -16.46 -1.54 -7.97
N VAL A 150 -17.24 -2.12 -7.06
CA VAL A 150 -18.63 -1.67 -6.78
C VAL A 150 -18.62 -0.23 -6.26
N LEU A 151 -17.73 0.09 -5.32
CA LEU A 151 -17.54 1.42 -4.74
C LEU A 151 -17.33 2.51 -5.80
N THR A 152 -16.63 2.16 -6.88
CA THR A 152 -16.22 3.11 -7.92
C THR A 152 -17.19 3.12 -9.09
N MET A 153 -17.51 1.96 -9.64
CA MET A 153 -18.27 1.86 -10.88
C MET A 153 -19.79 1.92 -10.68
N TYR A 154 -20.30 1.56 -9.49
CA TYR A 154 -21.74 1.57 -9.21
C TYR A 154 -22.13 2.86 -8.50
N LEU A 155 -22.75 3.80 -9.23
CA LEU A 155 -23.26 5.05 -8.65
C LEU A 155 -24.65 4.88 -8.01
N GLY A 156 -25.45 3.85 -8.29
CA GLY A 156 -26.72 3.61 -7.58
C GLY A 156 -27.65 4.83 -7.41
N ILE A 157 -28.49 4.80 -6.37
CA ILE A 157 -29.40 5.92 -6.01
C ILE A 157 -28.63 6.90 -5.10
N PRO A 158 -28.75 8.23 -5.29
CA PRO A 158 -28.23 9.21 -4.34
C PRO A 158 -28.98 9.11 -3.01
N LEU A 159 -28.24 8.92 -1.91
CA LEU A 159 -28.80 8.72 -0.56
C LEU A 159 -28.93 10.01 0.24
N THR A 160 -28.50 11.16 -0.29
CA THR A 160 -28.51 12.44 0.42
C THR A 160 -28.99 13.57 -0.49
N ASN A 161 -29.89 14.39 0.02
CA ASN A 161 -30.39 15.59 -0.65
C ASN A 161 -29.36 16.72 -0.50
N SER A 162 -28.47 16.88 -1.48
CA SER A 162 -27.65 18.10 -1.62
C SER A 162 -27.91 18.77 -2.97
N GLN A 163 -27.89 20.11 -2.96
CA GLN A 163 -28.17 20.98 -4.10
C GLN A 163 -27.30 20.60 -5.32
N GLU A 164 -27.93 20.56 -6.49
CA GLU A 164 -27.32 20.12 -7.74
C GLU A 164 -25.99 20.83 -8.08
N GLN A 165 -24.97 20.02 -8.31
CA GLN A 165 -24.05 20.24 -9.40
C GLN A 165 -23.96 18.94 -10.19
N ALA A 166 -25.01 18.68 -10.98
CA ALA A 166 -25.03 17.65 -12.01
C ALA A 166 -24.10 18.07 -13.16
N SER A 167 -22.80 18.12 -12.91
CA SER A 167 -21.77 18.29 -13.93
C SER A 167 -20.80 17.11 -13.88
N THR A 168 -21.30 15.89 -14.00
CA THR A 168 -20.42 14.73 -14.21
C THR A 168 -21.07 13.59 -15.03
N LEU A 169 -21.94 13.94 -15.98
CA LEU A 169 -22.39 12.99 -17.00
C LEU A 169 -22.44 13.62 -18.40
N LYS A 170 -21.41 14.40 -18.76
CA LYS A 170 -21.16 14.83 -20.14
C LYS A 170 -19.67 14.70 -20.48
N HIS A 171 -19.16 13.47 -20.46
CA HIS A 171 -18.01 13.09 -21.29
C HIS A 171 -17.99 11.58 -21.61
N LEU A 172 -19.16 10.97 -21.78
CA LEU A 172 -19.31 9.69 -22.47
C LEU A 172 -19.29 9.96 -23.98
N THR A 173 -18.13 10.35 -24.51
CA THR A 173 -17.81 10.36 -25.96
C THR A 173 -16.36 10.82 -26.19
N LYS A 174 -15.39 9.94 -25.90
CA LYS A 174 -14.09 9.92 -26.63
C LYS A 174 -13.64 8.46 -26.76
N HIS A 175 -14.39 7.70 -27.56
CA HIS A 175 -14.15 6.27 -27.79
C HIS A 175 -12.83 5.96 -28.53
N ALA A 176 -12.07 6.97 -29.02
CA ALA A 176 -10.85 6.72 -29.78
C ALA A 176 -9.59 6.43 -28.91
N HIS A 177 -9.55 6.86 -27.64
CA HIS A 177 -8.33 6.76 -26.81
C HIS A 177 -8.54 6.24 -25.38
N TRP A 178 -9.76 5.82 -25.03
CA TRP A 178 -10.07 5.28 -23.71
C TRP A 178 -9.20 4.08 -23.34
N THR A 179 -8.94 3.17 -24.29
CA THR A 179 -8.05 2.02 -24.11
C THR A 179 -6.63 2.43 -23.74
N LYS A 180 -6.10 3.52 -24.32
CA LYS A 180 -4.75 4.03 -23.99
C LYS A 180 -4.68 4.49 -22.54
N GLY A 181 -5.72 5.16 -22.05
CA GLY A 181 -5.80 5.57 -20.66
C GLY A 181 -5.89 4.39 -19.69
N CYS A 182 -6.67 3.34 -20.01
CA CYS A 182 -6.69 2.10 -19.23
C CYS A 182 -5.31 1.44 -19.15
N ILE A 183 -4.59 1.37 -20.27
CA ILE A 183 -3.22 0.83 -20.33
C ILE A 183 -2.29 1.64 -19.42
N PHE A 184 -2.33 2.97 -19.49
CA PHE A 184 -1.49 3.81 -18.63
C PHE A 184 -1.83 3.69 -17.13
N LEU A 185 -3.12 3.61 -16.78
CA LEU A 185 -3.54 3.38 -15.40
C LEU A 185 -3.07 2.00 -14.89
N PHE A 186 -3.19 0.96 -15.71
CA PHE A 186 -2.70 -0.38 -15.36
C PHE A 186 -1.18 -0.38 -15.16
N ILE A 187 -0.42 0.23 -16.07
CA ILE A 187 1.03 0.38 -15.98
C ILE A 187 1.42 1.12 -14.69
N SER A 188 0.70 2.18 -14.32
CA SER A 188 0.93 2.88 -13.06
C SER A 188 0.77 1.97 -11.84
N VAL A 189 -0.31 1.18 -11.79
CA VAL A 189 -0.55 0.26 -10.67
C VAL A 189 0.50 -0.86 -10.62
N MET A 190 0.98 -1.32 -11.78
CA MET A 190 2.11 -2.25 -11.86
C MET A 190 3.41 -1.65 -11.31
N PHE A 191 3.71 -0.39 -11.64
CA PHE A 191 4.90 0.30 -11.11
C PHE A 191 4.82 0.48 -9.60
N PHE A 192 3.67 0.87 -9.07
CA PHE A 192 3.51 1.02 -7.61
C PHE A 192 3.60 -0.33 -6.88
N SER A 193 2.99 -1.38 -7.43
CA SER A 193 3.11 -2.74 -6.91
C SER A 193 4.56 -3.21 -6.90
N SER A 194 5.30 -2.94 -7.98
CA SER A 194 6.73 -3.23 -8.09
C SER A 194 7.56 -2.43 -7.08
N TRP A 195 7.21 -1.15 -6.86
CA TRP A 195 7.86 -0.32 -5.86
C TRP A 195 7.75 -0.92 -4.46
N MET A 196 6.59 -1.45 -4.06
CA MET A 196 6.43 -2.09 -2.75
C MET A 196 7.43 -3.24 -2.54
N LEU A 197 7.65 -4.06 -3.57
CA LEU A 197 8.63 -5.16 -3.55
C LEU A 197 10.08 -4.64 -3.51
N ILE A 198 10.41 -3.63 -4.34
CA ILE A 198 11.72 -3.00 -4.33
C ILE A 198 12.00 -2.37 -2.97
N GLN A 199 11.00 -1.69 -2.39
CA GLN A 199 11.08 -1.05 -1.09
C GLN A 199 11.30 -2.09 0.02
N ALA A 200 10.69 -3.27 -0.08
CA ALA A 200 10.97 -4.38 0.84
C ALA A 200 12.45 -4.80 0.80
N LYS A 201 13.05 -4.90 -0.40
CA LYS A 201 14.49 -5.20 -0.55
C LYS A 201 15.38 -4.06 -0.04
N VAL A 202 15.02 -2.81 -0.32
CA VAL A 202 15.71 -1.63 0.20
C VAL A 202 15.69 -1.62 1.73
N ASN A 203 14.58 -1.99 2.36
CA ASN A 203 14.46 -2.01 3.82
C ASN A 203 15.33 -3.09 4.50
N VAL A 204 15.70 -4.14 3.77
CA VAL A 204 16.67 -5.16 4.23
C VAL A 204 18.10 -4.61 4.09
N ASN A 205 18.44 -4.06 2.92
CA ASN A 205 19.80 -3.56 2.63
C ASN A 205 20.13 -2.24 3.34
N TYR A 206 19.11 -1.44 3.64
CA TYR A 206 19.21 -0.11 4.21
C TYR A 206 18.08 0.10 5.24
N PRO A 207 18.23 -0.43 6.48
CA PRO A 207 17.17 -0.50 7.49
C PRO A 207 16.82 0.84 8.17
N CYS A 208 17.02 1.97 7.48
CA CYS A 208 16.80 3.33 7.96
C CYS A 208 15.65 4.00 7.17
N PRO A 209 14.37 3.85 7.58
CA PRO A 209 13.21 4.26 6.77
C PRO A 209 13.16 5.76 6.47
N TYR A 210 13.52 6.61 7.45
CA TYR A 210 13.57 8.07 7.25
C TYR A 210 14.61 8.45 6.19
N SER A 211 15.84 7.94 6.30
CA SER A 211 16.90 8.27 5.35
C SER A 211 16.65 7.66 3.97
N SER A 212 16.09 6.46 3.86
CA SER A 212 15.73 5.90 2.55
C SER A 212 14.65 6.75 1.87
N THR A 213 13.66 7.24 2.61
CA THR A 213 12.57 8.06 2.06
C THR A 213 13.05 9.44 1.63
N VAL A 214 14.01 10.05 2.36
CA VAL A 214 14.66 11.31 1.93
C VAL A 214 15.35 11.12 0.59
N ILE A 215 16.19 10.09 0.46
CA ILE A 215 16.94 9.84 -0.78
C ILE A 215 15.99 9.48 -1.93
N LEU A 216 14.97 8.68 -1.66
CA LEU A 216 13.91 8.35 -2.61
C LEU A 216 13.16 9.60 -3.08
N SER A 217 12.78 10.48 -2.16
CA SER A 217 12.07 11.72 -2.50
C SER A 217 12.97 12.68 -3.27
N ALA A 218 14.27 12.74 -2.95
CA ALA A 218 15.24 13.56 -3.67
C ALA A 218 15.42 13.09 -5.11
N PHE A 219 15.65 11.78 -5.33
CA PHE A 219 15.73 11.21 -6.67
C PHE A 219 14.40 11.33 -7.43
N GLY A 220 13.27 11.14 -6.76
CA GLY A 220 11.95 11.31 -7.35
C GLY A 220 11.70 12.75 -7.78
N THR A 221 12.12 13.74 -6.98
CA THR A 221 12.05 15.16 -7.33
C THR A 221 12.85 15.43 -8.59
N LEU A 222 14.09 14.95 -8.66
CA LEU A 222 14.96 15.12 -9.82
C LEU A 222 14.35 14.48 -11.08
N GLN A 223 13.88 13.24 -10.97
CA GLN A 223 13.28 12.50 -12.08
C GLN A 223 11.96 13.16 -12.56
N CYS A 224 11.09 13.59 -11.65
CA CYS A 224 9.87 14.32 -11.98
C CYS A 224 10.16 15.67 -12.63
N ALA A 225 11.15 16.41 -12.12
CA ALA A 225 11.59 17.67 -12.71
C ALA A 225 12.11 17.48 -14.13
N LEU A 226 12.97 16.48 -14.35
CA LEU A 226 13.47 16.11 -15.68
C LEU A 226 12.34 15.74 -16.63
N LEU A 227 11.41 14.89 -16.18
CA LEU A 227 10.27 14.46 -16.99
C LEU A 227 9.32 15.64 -17.31
N SER A 228 9.15 16.57 -16.37
CA SER A 228 8.40 17.80 -16.58
C SER A 228 9.08 18.72 -17.60
N LEU A 229 10.41 18.88 -17.53
CA LEU A 229 11.17 19.71 -18.47
C LEU A 229 11.16 19.15 -19.90
N ILE A 230 11.19 17.82 -20.04
CA ILE A 230 11.07 17.16 -21.34
C ILE A 230 9.68 17.39 -21.94
N LYS A 231 8.62 17.31 -21.13
CA LYS A 231 7.24 17.43 -21.60
C LYS A 231 6.80 18.87 -21.84
N THR A 232 7.15 19.78 -20.94
CA THR A 232 6.71 21.17 -21.01
C THR A 232 7.85 22.11 -20.65
N ARG A 233 8.31 22.90 -21.64
CA ARG A 233 9.39 23.90 -21.47
C ARG A 233 8.91 25.26 -20.96
N ASN A 234 7.61 25.43 -20.70
CA ASN A 234 7.04 26.71 -20.31
C ASN A 234 7.25 27.00 -18.82
N ALA A 235 8.11 27.96 -18.50
CA ALA A 235 8.36 28.41 -17.12
C ALA A 235 7.11 28.99 -16.43
N LYS A 236 6.12 29.47 -17.20
CA LYS A 236 4.86 30.02 -16.66
C LYS A 236 4.02 28.98 -15.92
N GLU A 237 4.14 27.70 -16.25
CA GLU A 237 3.41 26.61 -15.59
C GLU A 237 3.99 26.23 -14.22
N TRP A 238 5.20 26.70 -13.91
CA TRP A 238 5.86 26.48 -12.62
C TRP A 238 5.47 27.53 -11.57
N ILE A 239 4.80 28.62 -11.98
CA ILE A 239 4.41 29.73 -11.12
C ILE A 239 3.08 29.39 -10.44
N LEU A 240 3.16 29.04 -9.16
CA LEU A 240 2.01 28.83 -8.29
C LEU A 240 1.47 30.20 -7.82
N LYS A 241 0.29 30.61 -8.32
CA LYS A 241 -0.31 31.90 -7.98
C LYS A 241 -1.30 31.86 -6.82
N ASP A 242 -1.95 30.71 -6.63
CA ASP A 242 -3.04 30.59 -5.67
C ASP A 242 -2.57 30.11 -4.29
N ARG A 243 -3.07 30.75 -3.23
CA ARG A 243 -2.67 30.47 -1.84
C ARG A 243 -3.15 29.08 -1.39
N LEU A 244 -4.37 28.69 -1.77
CA LEU A 244 -4.94 27.39 -1.40
C LEU A 244 -4.19 26.24 -2.06
N THR A 245 -3.78 26.43 -3.31
CA THR A 245 -2.90 25.54 -4.05
C THR A 245 -1.58 25.33 -3.31
N ILE A 246 -0.89 26.40 -2.90
CA ILE A 246 0.40 26.30 -2.19
C ILE A 246 0.24 25.54 -0.87
N ILE A 247 -0.76 25.88 -0.06
CA ILE A 247 -1.03 25.21 1.23
C ILE A 247 -1.31 23.72 1.02
N THR A 248 -2.12 23.37 0.03
CA THR A 248 -2.46 21.98 -0.29
C THR A 248 -1.23 21.18 -0.71
N ILE A 249 -0.34 21.76 -1.53
CA ILE A 249 0.89 21.11 -1.97
C ILE A 249 1.86 20.92 -0.79
N ILE A 250 1.93 21.88 0.13
CA ILE A 250 2.74 21.75 1.36
C ILE A 250 2.23 20.60 2.22
N ILE A 251 0.92 20.55 2.50
CA ILE A 251 0.30 19.46 3.28
C ILE A 251 0.55 18.11 2.58
N ALA A 252 0.39 18.06 1.26
CA ALA A 252 0.62 16.83 0.50
C ALA A 252 2.08 16.39 0.49
N GLY A 253 3.03 17.33 0.44
CA GLY A 253 4.46 17.04 0.52
C GLY A 253 4.88 16.55 1.90
N VAL A 254 4.49 17.25 2.96
CA VAL A 254 4.87 16.92 4.34
C VAL A 254 4.19 15.63 4.80
N VAL A 255 2.86 15.56 4.68
CA VAL A 255 2.08 14.50 5.29
C VAL A 255 1.99 13.29 4.36
N ALA A 256 1.40 13.45 3.17
CA ALA A 256 1.12 12.31 2.29
C ALA A 256 2.37 11.74 1.59
N GLN A 257 3.38 12.56 1.31
CA GLN A 257 4.63 12.09 0.72
C GLN A 257 5.72 11.83 1.76
N GLY A 258 5.88 12.70 2.75
CA GLY A 258 6.90 12.53 3.77
C GLY A 258 6.52 11.44 4.77
N MET A 259 5.59 11.77 5.67
CA MET A 259 5.22 10.91 6.81
C MET A 259 4.59 9.59 6.38
N CYS A 260 3.62 9.62 5.46
CA CYS A 260 2.94 8.43 4.99
C CYS A 260 3.88 7.44 4.28
N THR A 261 4.84 7.91 3.46
CA THR A 261 5.78 7.00 2.78
C THR A 261 6.77 6.37 3.76
N VAL A 262 7.22 7.12 4.78
CA VAL A 262 8.01 6.52 5.89
C VAL A 262 7.21 5.44 6.60
N GLY A 263 5.94 5.71 6.93
CA GLY A 263 5.06 4.75 7.59
C GLY A 263 4.75 3.52 6.73
N ILE A 264 4.50 3.71 5.44
CA ILE A 264 4.34 2.62 4.46
C ILE A 264 5.59 1.77 4.42
N SER A 265 6.77 2.40 4.28
CA SER A 265 8.05 1.70 4.27
C SER A 265 8.28 0.91 5.57
N TRP A 266 7.97 1.50 6.73
CA TRP A 266 8.05 0.81 8.00
C TRP A 266 7.11 -0.41 8.07
N CYS A 267 5.86 -0.28 7.63
CA CYS A 267 4.92 -1.41 7.58
C CYS A 267 5.35 -2.51 6.59
N ILE A 268 5.93 -2.15 5.45
CA ILE A 268 6.52 -3.13 4.51
C ILE A 268 7.62 -3.91 5.21
N LYS A 269 8.46 -3.24 6.01
CA LYS A 269 9.52 -3.91 6.78
C LYS A 269 8.94 -4.89 7.82
N GLN A 270 7.81 -4.57 8.44
CA GLN A 270 7.21 -5.38 9.52
C GLN A 270 6.35 -6.55 9.02
N ARG A 271 5.50 -6.32 8.03
CA ARG A 271 4.46 -7.26 7.59
C ARG A 271 4.54 -7.63 6.11
N GLY A 272 5.47 -7.04 5.37
CA GLY A 272 5.68 -7.28 3.96
C GLY A 272 4.83 -6.39 3.03
N PRO A 273 5.15 -6.42 1.73
CA PRO A 273 4.51 -5.58 0.71
C PRO A 273 3.06 -5.96 0.42
N VAL A 274 2.69 -7.24 0.50
CA VAL A 274 1.32 -7.73 0.24
C VAL A 274 0.35 -7.30 1.35
N PHE A 275 0.78 -7.36 2.62
CA PHE A 275 -0.01 -6.84 3.73
C PHE A 275 -0.28 -5.34 3.55
N THR A 276 0.76 -4.62 3.17
CA THR A 276 0.74 -3.16 2.98
C THR A 276 -0.19 -2.76 1.84
N SER A 277 -0.15 -3.44 0.69
CA SER A 277 -1.01 -3.12 -0.46
C SER A 277 -2.49 -3.41 -0.19
N ALA A 278 -2.81 -4.38 0.67
CA ALA A 278 -4.18 -4.71 1.02
C ALA A 278 -4.97 -3.52 1.60
N PHE A 279 -4.33 -2.55 2.24
CA PHE A 279 -5.02 -1.37 2.80
C PHE A 279 -5.36 -0.27 1.78
N THR A 280 -4.96 -0.43 0.52
CA THR A 280 -5.25 0.57 -0.53
C THR A 280 -6.73 0.92 -0.68
N PRO A 281 -7.68 -0.02 -0.65
CA PRO A 281 -9.10 0.30 -0.70
C PRO A 281 -9.57 1.25 0.43
N VAL A 282 -8.92 1.24 1.60
CA VAL A 282 -9.21 2.16 2.71
C VAL A 282 -8.95 3.62 2.31
N MET A 283 -7.90 3.86 1.51
CA MET A 283 -7.60 5.19 0.98
C MET A 283 -8.74 5.71 0.11
N LEU A 284 -9.34 4.81 -0.68
CA LEU A 284 -10.43 5.16 -1.56
C LEU A 284 -11.72 5.45 -0.79
N MET A 285 -12.05 4.62 0.22
CA MET A 285 -13.16 4.87 1.14
C MET A 285 -13.00 6.21 1.88
N SER A 286 -11.78 6.54 2.32
CA SER A 286 -11.55 7.82 2.99
C SER A 286 -11.66 9.01 2.04
N ALA A 287 -11.22 8.87 0.79
CA ALA A 287 -11.35 9.94 -0.21
C ALA A 287 -12.82 10.21 -0.53
N THR A 288 -13.65 9.16 -0.69
CA THR A 288 -15.08 9.31 -0.95
C THR A 288 -15.82 9.93 0.24
N LEU A 289 -15.48 9.53 1.47
CA LEU A 289 -16.05 10.13 2.68
C LEU A 289 -15.69 11.62 2.80
N PHE A 290 -14.44 11.98 2.53
CA PHE A 290 -14.00 13.38 2.57
C PHE A 290 -14.66 14.23 1.48
N ASP A 291 -14.80 13.68 0.27
CA ASP A 291 -15.52 14.32 -0.83
C ASP A 291 -16.98 14.62 -0.45
N PHE A 292 -17.63 13.74 0.31
CA PHE A 292 -18.96 13.99 0.87
C PHE A 292 -18.94 15.06 1.97
N LEU A 293 -18.11 14.91 3.00
CA LEU A 293 -18.14 15.76 4.19
C LEU A 293 -17.72 17.21 3.92
N ILE A 294 -16.75 17.43 3.03
CA ILE A 294 -16.16 18.76 2.80
C ILE A 294 -16.67 19.41 1.53
N PHE A 295 -16.90 18.62 0.47
CA PHE A 295 -17.39 19.16 -0.81
C PHE A 295 -18.90 18.98 -0.99
N ASN A 296 -19.62 18.46 0.02
CA ASN A 296 -21.07 18.22 -0.01
C ASN A 296 -21.55 17.46 -1.26
N ARG A 297 -20.67 16.65 -1.86
CA ARG A 297 -21.00 15.79 -3.01
C ARG A 297 -21.88 14.64 -2.54
N MET A 298 -22.88 14.24 -3.31
CA MET A 298 -23.81 13.17 -2.91
C MET A 298 -23.09 11.84 -2.65
N ILE A 299 -23.46 11.15 -1.56
CA ILE A 299 -23.14 9.73 -1.39
C ILE A 299 -24.15 8.91 -2.16
N TYR A 300 -23.59 7.99 -2.91
CA TYR A 300 -24.29 7.03 -3.75
C TYR A 300 -24.42 5.69 -3.04
N LEU A 301 -25.54 5.01 -3.22
CA LEU A 301 -25.80 3.69 -2.62
C LEU A 301 -24.65 2.69 -2.91
N GLY A 302 -24.09 2.73 -4.11
CA GLY A 302 -22.97 1.85 -4.46
C GLY A 302 -21.67 2.15 -3.72
N SER A 303 -21.46 3.39 -3.27
CA SER A 303 -20.34 3.74 -2.38
C SER A 303 -20.53 3.11 -0.99
N VAL A 304 -21.75 3.05 -0.48
CA VAL A 304 -22.03 2.41 0.83
C VAL A 304 -21.85 0.90 0.72
N ILE A 305 -22.50 0.27 -0.27
CA ILE A 305 -22.40 -1.19 -0.48
C ILE A 305 -20.96 -1.60 -0.77
N GLY A 306 -20.27 -0.88 -1.67
CA GLY A 306 -18.88 -1.14 -2.00
C GLY A 306 -17.95 -1.04 -0.79
N SER A 307 -18.14 -0.03 0.06
CA SER A 307 -17.38 0.14 1.31
C SER A 307 -17.55 -1.05 2.26
N VAL A 308 -18.80 -1.52 2.44
CA VAL A 308 -19.09 -2.69 3.29
C VAL A 308 -18.39 -3.94 2.76
N VAL A 309 -18.47 -4.19 1.45
CA VAL A 309 -17.83 -5.34 0.81
C VAL A 309 -16.30 -5.26 0.91
N VAL A 310 -15.71 -4.07 0.77
CA VAL A 310 -14.26 -3.85 1.00
C VAL A 310 -13.88 -4.25 2.43
N VAL A 311 -14.62 -3.78 3.44
CA VAL A 311 -14.34 -4.10 4.85
C VAL A 311 -14.42 -5.61 5.10
N ILE A 312 -15.41 -6.29 4.54
CA ILE A 312 -15.54 -7.76 4.62
C ILE A 312 -14.34 -8.44 3.96
N GLY A 313 -13.95 -8.01 2.75
CA GLY A 313 -12.80 -8.58 2.04
C GLY A 313 -11.49 -8.41 2.81
N LEU A 314 -11.25 -7.21 3.38
CA LEU A 314 -10.09 -6.94 4.22
C LEU A 314 -10.10 -7.77 5.50
N TYR A 315 -11.26 -7.96 6.13
CA TYR A 315 -11.38 -8.82 7.30
C TYR A 315 -10.98 -10.26 6.98
N VAL A 316 -11.51 -10.84 5.89
CA VAL A 316 -11.16 -12.20 5.45
C VAL A 316 -9.66 -12.32 5.14
N PHE A 317 -9.09 -11.33 4.45
CA PHE A 317 -7.65 -11.28 4.14
C PHE A 317 -6.80 -11.23 5.41
N LEU A 318 -7.11 -10.33 6.34
CA LEU A 318 -6.38 -10.14 7.59
C LEU A 318 -6.50 -11.36 8.51
N TRP A 319 -7.69 -11.96 8.60
CA TRP A 319 -7.91 -13.19 9.34
C TRP A 319 -7.04 -14.33 8.78
N SER A 320 -7.01 -14.47 7.45
CA SER A 320 -6.19 -15.48 6.77
C SER A 320 -4.69 -15.24 6.99
N LYS A 321 -4.22 -13.99 6.89
CA LYS A 321 -2.82 -13.63 7.20
C LYS A 321 -2.47 -13.83 8.68
N SER A 322 -3.38 -13.52 9.60
CA SER A 322 -3.15 -13.79 11.03
C SER A 322 -3.00 -15.29 11.28
N LYS A 323 -3.82 -16.12 10.63
CA LYS A 323 -3.71 -17.58 10.71
C LYS A 323 -2.41 -18.10 10.10
N GLN A 324 -1.98 -17.55 8.96
CA GLN A 324 -0.69 -17.85 8.33
C GLN A 324 0.50 -17.61 9.26
N ILE A 325 0.46 -16.51 10.02
CA ILE A 325 1.54 -16.15 10.95
C ILE A 325 1.54 -17.09 12.15
N ASN A 326 0.37 -17.36 12.74
CA ASN A 326 0.25 -18.30 13.85
C ASN A 326 0.71 -19.71 13.44
N ASP A 327 0.31 -20.22 12.27
CA ASP A 327 0.74 -21.53 11.77
C ASP A 327 2.27 -21.59 11.53
N CYS A 328 2.87 -20.48 11.11
CA CYS A 328 4.32 -20.37 10.91
C CYS A 328 5.09 -20.24 12.23
N GLU A 329 4.52 -19.62 13.26
CA GLU A 329 5.08 -19.59 14.62
C GLU A 329 5.02 -20.98 15.27
N ILE A 330 3.89 -21.70 15.13
CA ILE A 330 3.73 -23.07 15.63
C ILE A 330 4.72 -24.04 14.95
N SER A 331 4.95 -23.90 13.64
CA SER A 331 5.94 -24.71 12.91
C SER A 331 7.40 -24.39 13.27
N LYS A 332 7.69 -23.28 13.95
CA LYS A 332 9.05 -22.86 14.35
C LYS A 332 9.38 -23.19 15.80
N LEU A 333 8.39 -23.57 16.62
CA LEU A 333 8.64 -24.21 17.90
C LEU A 333 9.27 -25.58 17.63
N PRO A 334 10.32 -26.00 18.37
CA PRO A 334 11.02 -27.23 18.07
C PRO A 334 10.06 -28.41 18.18
N THR A 335 9.91 -29.14 17.08
CA THR A 335 9.17 -30.40 16.94
C THR A 335 9.60 -31.46 17.97
N ASN A 336 10.75 -31.29 18.62
CA ASN A 336 11.28 -32.22 19.62
C ASN A 336 10.43 -32.32 20.90
N ALA A 337 9.60 -31.33 21.23
CA ALA A 337 8.78 -31.40 22.45
C ALA A 337 7.57 -32.34 22.33
N VAL A 338 7.16 -32.73 21.12
CA VAL A 338 6.03 -33.65 20.90
C VAL A 338 6.49 -35.08 20.64
N GLU A 339 7.76 -35.27 20.25
CA GLU A 339 8.36 -36.60 20.11
C GLU A 339 8.93 -37.11 21.45
N GLU A 340 9.49 -36.24 22.30
CA GLU A 340 9.98 -36.65 23.63
C GLU A 340 8.84 -37.12 24.57
N GLU A 341 7.64 -36.52 24.52
CA GLU A 341 6.50 -37.01 25.34
C GLU A 341 5.94 -38.35 24.85
N LYS A 342 6.09 -38.68 23.56
CA LYS A 342 5.64 -39.98 23.02
C LYS A 342 6.68 -41.08 23.22
N GLU A 343 7.97 -40.77 23.12
CA GLU A 343 9.02 -41.75 23.43
C GLU A 343 9.09 -42.07 24.93
N ASP A 344 8.86 -41.10 25.83
CA ASP A 344 8.84 -41.37 27.28
C ASP A 344 7.60 -42.18 27.74
N GLU A 345 6.44 -42.04 27.08
CA GLU A 345 5.27 -42.91 27.36
C GLU A 345 5.46 -44.33 26.82
N ASP A 346 6.05 -44.51 25.63
CA ASP A 346 6.33 -45.85 25.10
C ASP A 346 7.43 -46.57 25.88
N HIS A 347 8.50 -45.86 26.31
CA HIS A 347 9.56 -46.47 27.12
C HIS A 347 9.09 -46.85 28.53
N LYS A 348 8.15 -46.10 29.12
CA LYS A 348 7.50 -46.48 30.39
C LYS A 348 6.56 -47.68 30.25
N ASN A 349 5.84 -47.81 29.14
CA ASN A 349 4.93 -48.93 28.92
C ASN A 349 5.67 -50.25 28.62
N VAL A 350 6.78 -50.21 27.88
CA VAL A 350 7.61 -51.41 27.62
C VAL A 350 8.27 -51.94 28.90
N ASN A 351 8.77 -51.07 29.77
CA ASN A 351 9.37 -51.48 31.05
C ASN A 351 8.34 -52.04 32.05
N LYS A 352 7.06 -51.63 31.94
CA LYS A 352 5.97 -52.16 32.78
C LYS A 352 5.50 -53.54 32.31
N LEU A 353 5.61 -53.84 31.01
CA LEU A 353 5.28 -55.15 30.44
C LEU A 353 6.43 -56.18 30.61
N GLY A 354 7.69 -55.73 30.62
CA GLY A 354 8.86 -56.59 30.84
C GLY A 354 9.02 -57.13 32.27
N ASN A 355 8.44 -56.46 33.28
CA ASN A 355 8.54 -56.86 34.69
C ASN A 355 7.43 -57.82 35.17
N LEU A 356 6.55 -58.30 34.28
CA LEU A 356 5.43 -59.17 34.64
C LEU A 356 5.56 -60.63 34.13
N LEU A 357 6.74 -61.01 33.62
CA LEU A 357 6.95 -62.32 32.97
C LEU A 357 8.21 -63.07 33.44
N VAL A 358 8.51 -63.00 34.74
CA VAL A 358 9.46 -63.94 35.37
C VAL A 358 8.81 -64.56 36.62
N ILE A 359 8.00 -65.58 36.39
CA ILE A 359 7.69 -66.60 37.41
C ILE A 359 8.54 -67.82 37.04
N PRO A 360 9.61 -68.16 37.79
CA PRO A 360 10.33 -69.40 37.57
C PRO A 360 9.51 -70.56 38.15
N MET A 361 9.19 -71.54 37.31
CA MET A 361 8.70 -72.85 37.73
C MET A 361 9.89 -73.77 38.08
N THR A 362 9.73 -74.44 39.24
CA THR A 362 10.07 -75.84 39.56
C THR A 362 11.56 -76.22 39.71
N PRO A 363 11.93 -77.39 40.31
CA PRO A 363 11.16 -78.62 40.65
C PRO A 363 10.19 -78.51 41.82
#